data_AF-A0A7V6E9C3-F1
#
_entry.id   AF-A0A7V6E9C3-F1
#
_cell.length_a   1.000
_cell.length_b   1.000
_cell.length_c   1.000
_cell.angle_alpha   90.00
_cell.angle_beta   90.00
_cell.angle_gamma   90.00
#
_symmetry.space_group_name_H-M   'P 1'
#
loop_
_entity.id
_entity.type
_entity.pdbx_description
1 polymer ?
#
loop_
_entity_poly.entity_id
_entity_poly.type
_entity_poly.pdbx_seq_one_letter_code
_entity_poly.pdbx_strand_id
1 'polypeptide(L)'
;MSRILHFCLAVCFGVLACAPSFKGIFEGSGQIDSDRFFLFTLDIAKRTATWQESDHGQEMLALCDIVQNEGAVSFSIDLDSRAKTCEEMKSPYRFQGTLGRDVVTGEVSDPNGRVVGRFRALRHHE
;
A
#
# COMPACT_ATOMS: atom_id res chain seq x y z
N MET A 1 1.33 25.24 -61.21
CA MET A 1 1.45 23.79 -60.92
C MET A 1 1.59 23.61 -59.42
N SER A 2 0.69 22.80 -58.83
CA SER A 2 0.81 21.98 -57.60
C SER A 2 1.43 22.51 -56.31
N ARG A 3 0.94 22.22 -55.10
CA ARG A 3 -0.22 21.47 -54.57
C ARG A 3 -0.17 21.61 -53.03
N ILE A 4 -1.32 21.85 -52.41
CA ILE A 4 -1.83 21.15 -51.21
C ILE A 4 -1.19 21.46 -49.84
N LEU A 5 -1.96 22.24 -49.06
CA LEU A 5 -2.17 22.18 -47.61
C LEU A 5 -1.83 20.82 -46.97
N HIS A 6 -1.00 20.77 -45.93
CA HIS A 6 -1.09 19.71 -44.90
C HIS A 6 -0.91 20.29 -43.49
N PHE A 7 -2.06 20.60 -42.90
CA PHE A 7 -2.36 20.41 -41.48
C PHE A 7 -1.65 19.18 -40.91
N CYS A 8 -0.99 19.32 -39.75
CA CYS A 8 -0.99 18.27 -38.74
C CYS A 8 -0.91 18.90 -37.34
N LEU A 9 -2.10 19.25 -36.88
CA LEU A 9 -2.48 19.50 -35.51
C LEU A 9 -2.12 18.24 -34.69
N ALA A 10 -0.95 18.22 -34.06
CA ALA A 10 -0.60 17.16 -33.11
C ALA A 10 -1.32 17.45 -31.78
N VAL A 11 -2.59 17.06 -31.74
CA VAL A 11 -3.39 17.00 -30.53
C VAL A 11 -2.77 15.92 -29.65
N CYS A 12 -1.91 16.32 -28.71
CA CYS A 12 -1.65 15.53 -27.52
C CYS A 12 -2.96 15.52 -26.73
N PHE A 13 -3.85 14.57 -27.06
CA PHE A 13 -4.88 14.10 -26.16
C PHE A 13 -4.14 13.56 -24.94
N GLY A 14 -3.92 14.44 -23.96
CA GLY A 14 -3.55 14.07 -22.62
C GLY A 14 -4.64 13.14 -22.12
N VAL A 15 -4.38 11.84 -22.20
CA VAL A 15 -5.12 10.85 -21.46
C VAL A 15 -4.97 11.30 -20.01
N LEU A 16 -6.02 11.92 -19.45
CA LEU A 16 -6.22 12.08 -18.02
C LEU A 16 -6.32 10.66 -17.47
N ALA A 17 -5.16 9.99 -17.36
CA ALA A 17 -5.04 8.74 -16.68
C ALA A 17 -5.32 9.08 -15.21
N CYS A 18 -6.55 8.79 -14.78
CA CYS A 18 -6.84 8.69 -13.35
C CYS A 18 -5.82 7.70 -12.78
N ALA A 19 -4.76 8.23 -12.17
CA ALA A 19 -3.81 7.39 -11.46
C ALA A 19 -4.59 6.66 -10.35
N PRO A 20 -4.40 5.34 -10.19
CA PRO A 20 -5.09 4.61 -9.14
C PRO A 20 -4.74 5.24 -7.79
N SER A 21 -5.77 5.56 -7.00
CA SER A 21 -5.57 6.14 -5.66
C SER A 21 -5.51 5.04 -4.60
N PHE A 22 -4.61 5.18 -3.63
CA PHE A 22 -4.51 4.30 -2.47
C PHE A 22 -5.55 4.73 -1.43
N LYS A 23 -6.80 4.29 -1.66
CA LYS A 23 -7.98 4.57 -0.83
C LYS A 23 -8.84 3.32 -0.72
N GLY A 24 -9.80 3.28 0.20
CA GLY A 24 -10.71 2.13 0.35
C GLY A 24 -10.13 1.01 1.21
N ILE A 25 -10.58 -0.22 0.99
CA ILE A 25 -10.20 -1.39 1.77
C ILE A 25 -9.26 -2.27 0.94
N PHE A 26 -8.20 -2.76 1.57
CA PHE A 26 -7.25 -3.71 0.96
C PHE A 26 -7.09 -4.94 1.84
N GLU A 27 -7.25 -6.12 1.26
CA GLU A 27 -7.03 -7.40 1.93
C GLU A 27 -5.79 -8.06 1.38
N GLY A 28 -4.91 -8.50 2.26
CA GLY A 28 -3.59 -8.95 1.88
C GLY A 28 -3.00 -10.00 2.80
N SER A 29 -1.84 -10.44 2.37
CA SER A 29 -1.01 -11.36 3.12
C SER A 29 0.46 -11.06 2.86
N GLY A 30 1.31 -11.61 3.70
CA GLY A 30 2.74 -11.49 3.52
C GLY A 30 3.51 -12.39 4.45
N GLN A 31 4.81 -12.15 4.46
CA GLN A 31 5.77 -12.86 5.27
C GLN A 31 6.80 -11.86 5.81
N ILE A 32 7.09 -11.93 7.10
CA ILE A 32 8.23 -11.30 7.77
C ILE A 32 9.19 -12.42 8.20
N ASP A 33 10.48 -12.20 7.97
CA ASP A 33 11.55 -13.18 8.17
C ASP A 33 11.21 -14.53 7.49
N SER A 34 11.71 -15.65 8.03
CA SER A 34 11.52 -16.98 7.43
C SER A 34 10.22 -17.67 7.81
N ASP A 35 9.54 -17.24 8.87
CA ASP A 35 8.50 -18.03 9.56
C ASP A 35 7.24 -17.25 9.97
N ARG A 36 7.24 -15.91 9.91
CA ARG A 36 6.07 -15.11 10.32
C ARG A 36 5.17 -14.81 9.13
N PHE A 37 4.24 -15.71 8.85
CA PHE A 37 3.18 -15.48 7.86
C PHE A 37 2.00 -14.72 8.49
N PHE A 38 1.44 -13.79 7.72
CA PHE A 38 0.36 -12.94 8.20
C PHE A 38 -0.70 -12.67 7.12
N LEU A 39 -1.92 -12.42 7.59
CA LEU A 39 -3.04 -11.87 6.83
C LEU A 39 -3.38 -10.49 7.40
N PHE A 40 -3.86 -9.59 6.55
CA PHE A 40 -4.33 -8.29 7.01
C PHE A 40 -5.46 -7.71 6.14
N THR A 41 -6.21 -6.79 6.75
CA THR A 41 -7.15 -5.91 6.06
C THR A 41 -6.83 -4.47 6.44
N LEU A 42 -6.49 -3.63 5.47
CA LEU A 42 -6.27 -2.19 5.66
C LEU A 42 -7.56 -1.45 5.34
N ASP A 43 -8.06 -0.67 6.28
CA ASP A 43 -9.08 0.36 6.02
C ASP A 43 -8.38 1.72 5.99
N ILE A 44 -8.10 2.20 4.77
CA ILE A 44 -7.32 3.42 4.56
C ILE A 44 -8.08 4.66 5.07
N ALA A 45 -9.41 4.63 5.03
CA ALA A 45 -10.24 5.74 5.50
C ALA A 45 -10.25 5.83 7.03
N LYS A 46 -10.37 4.68 7.71
CA LYS A 46 -10.36 4.61 9.18
C LYS A 46 -8.96 4.62 9.78
N ARG A 47 -7.91 4.47 8.97
CA ARG A 47 -6.52 4.35 9.42
C ARG A 47 -6.35 3.18 10.39
N THR A 48 -6.95 2.05 10.04
CA THR A 48 -6.85 0.81 10.81
C THR A 48 -6.34 -0.33 9.95
N ALA A 49 -5.60 -1.24 10.58
CA ALA A 49 -5.16 -2.49 10.01
C ALA A 49 -5.67 -3.64 10.90
N THR A 50 -6.58 -4.44 10.38
CA THR A 50 -6.89 -5.73 10.97
C THR A 50 -5.75 -6.68 10.63
N TRP A 51 -5.12 -7.28 11.63
CA TRP A 51 -3.93 -8.12 11.48
C TRP A 51 -4.17 -9.49 12.08
N GLN A 52 -3.68 -10.54 11.42
CA GLN A 52 -3.73 -11.91 11.92
C GLN A 52 -2.42 -12.63 11.57
N GLU A 53 -1.70 -13.06 12.59
CA GLU A 53 -0.56 -13.98 12.44
C GLU A 53 -1.02 -15.41 12.74
N SER A 54 -0.36 -16.42 12.18
CA SER A 54 -0.80 -17.82 12.24
C SER A 54 -1.09 -18.34 13.67
N ASP A 55 -0.33 -17.86 14.65
CA ASP A 55 -0.42 -18.31 16.05
C ASP A 55 -1.19 -17.34 16.96
N HIS A 56 -1.72 -16.25 16.39
CA HIS A 56 -2.37 -15.19 17.13
C HIS A 56 -3.80 -14.95 16.64
N GLY A 57 -4.65 -14.50 17.56
CA GLY A 57 -5.98 -14.02 17.21
C GLY A 57 -5.91 -12.79 16.31
N GLN A 58 -7.04 -12.48 15.67
CA GLN A 58 -7.18 -11.28 14.87
C GLN A 58 -7.19 -10.03 15.78
N GLU A 59 -6.41 -9.02 15.41
CA GLU A 59 -6.29 -7.78 16.15
C GLU A 59 -6.46 -6.57 15.25
N MET A 60 -7.02 -5.49 15.78
CA MET A 60 -7.05 -4.20 15.09
C MET A 60 -5.87 -3.36 15.55
N LEU A 61 -5.06 -2.87 14.63
CA LEU A 61 -3.87 -2.03 14.84
C LEU A 61 -4.07 -0.68 14.15
N ALA A 62 -3.29 0.32 14.56
CA ALA A 62 -3.25 1.60 13.86
C ALA A 62 -2.47 1.49 12.53
N LEU A 63 -2.98 2.18 11.51
CA LEU A 63 -2.32 2.36 10.22
C LEU A 63 -1.88 3.82 10.07
N CYS A 64 -0.58 4.06 10.07
CA CYS A 64 -0.01 5.41 10.15
C CYS A 64 0.93 5.70 8.98
N ASP A 65 1.42 6.95 8.89
CA ASP A 65 2.37 7.42 7.87
C ASP A 65 2.01 7.06 6.42
N ILE A 66 0.70 7.08 6.11
CA ILE A 66 0.20 6.73 4.79
C ILE A 66 0.66 7.80 3.79
N VAL A 67 1.51 7.41 2.85
CA VAL A 67 2.02 8.25 1.77
C VAL A 67 1.75 7.55 0.45
N GLN A 68 1.31 8.32 -0.55
CA GLN A 68 1.21 7.87 -1.93
C GLN A 68 1.88 8.90 -2.84
N ASN A 69 2.77 8.45 -3.72
CA ASN A 69 3.39 9.26 -4.75
C ASN A 69 3.61 8.47 -6.04
N GLU A 70 3.06 8.91 -7.16
CA GLU A 70 3.28 8.31 -8.50
C GLU A 70 3.15 6.76 -8.53
N GLY A 71 2.17 6.21 -7.81
CA GLY A 71 1.94 4.77 -7.71
C GLY A 71 2.82 4.06 -6.67
N ALA A 72 3.84 4.69 -6.11
CA ALA A 72 4.47 4.21 -4.88
C ALA A 72 3.57 4.51 -3.68
N VAL A 73 3.46 3.55 -2.76
CA VAL A 73 2.73 3.69 -1.50
C VAL A 73 3.61 3.27 -0.34
N SER A 74 3.48 3.96 0.79
CA SER A 74 4.05 3.50 2.05
C SER A 74 3.13 3.73 3.21
N PHE A 75 3.22 2.89 4.22
CA PHE A 75 2.50 3.02 5.48
C PHE A 75 3.26 2.31 6.61
N SER A 76 2.90 2.63 7.85
CA SER A 76 3.52 2.13 9.07
C SER A 76 2.50 1.37 9.91
N ILE A 77 2.93 0.24 10.51
CA ILE A 77 2.18 -0.53 11.51
C ILE A 77 3.17 -0.99 12.58
N ASP A 78 2.84 -0.82 13.86
CA ASP A 78 3.68 -1.32 14.97
C ASP A 78 3.17 -2.70 15.43
N LEU A 79 3.85 -3.74 14.93
CA LEU A 79 3.50 -5.14 15.16
C LEU A 79 3.96 -5.64 16.54
N ASP A 80 5.00 -5.01 17.11
CA ASP A 80 5.62 -5.47 18.35
C ASP A 80 4.90 -4.86 19.57
N SER A 81 4.62 -3.55 19.53
CA SER A 81 3.86 -2.89 20.59
C SER A 81 2.34 -3.02 20.44
N ARG A 82 1.89 -3.49 19.27
CA ARG A 82 0.47 -3.67 18.92
C ARG A 82 -0.37 -2.41 19.10
N ALA A 83 0.22 -1.26 18.73
CA ALA A 83 -0.35 0.07 18.89
C ALA A 83 -1.76 0.18 18.27
N LYS A 84 -2.71 0.75 19.04
CA LYS A 84 -4.09 0.99 18.60
C LYS A 84 -4.30 2.40 18.06
N THR A 85 -3.38 3.32 18.36
CA THR A 85 -3.32 4.66 17.77
C THR A 85 -1.93 4.97 17.20
N CYS A 86 -1.80 6.04 16.39
CA CYS A 86 -0.51 6.43 15.82
C CYS A 86 0.46 6.98 16.88
N GLU A 87 -0.06 7.61 17.93
CA GLU A 87 0.71 8.17 19.02
C GLU A 87 1.34 7.09 19.92
N GLU A 88 0.76 5.88 19.90
CA GLU A 88 1.25 4.72 20.65
C GLU A 88 2.40 3.98 19.94
N MET A 89 2.69 4.30 18.67
CA MET A 89 3.75 3.63 17.91
C MET A 89 5.13 3.91 18.51
N LYS A 90 5.89 2.84 18.76
CA LYS A 90 7.25 2.89 19.32
C LYS A 90 8.28 2.36 18.32
N SER A 91 7.92 1.32 17.60
CA SER A 91 8.81 0.55 16.73
C SER A 91 8.05 0.12 15.46
N PRO A 92 7.62 1.08 14.63
CA PRO A 92 6.81 0.76 13.46
C PRO A 92 7.61 0.01 12.39
N TYR A 93 7.00 -1.03 11.84
CA TYR A 93 7.41 -1.64 10.58
C TYR A 93 6.91 -0.77 9.44
N ARG A 94 7.75 -0.57 8.43
CA ARG A 94 7.40 0.22 7.25
C ARG A 94 7.10 -0.71 6.08
N PHE A 95 5.90 -0.57 5.54
CA PHE A 95 5.46 -1.25 4.34
C PHE A 95 5.66 -0.29 3.17
N GLN A 96 6.37 -0.72 2.14
CA GLN A 96 6.62 0.08 0.93
C GLN A 96 6.31 -0.77 -0.29
N GLY A 97 5.47 -0.27 -1.19
CA GLY A 97 5.06 -1.04 -2.35
C GLY A 97 4.65 -0.18 -3.53
N THR A 98 4.27 -0.86 -4.61
CA THR A 98 3.74 -0.25 -5.82
C THR A 98 2.27 -0.61 -5.96
N LEU A 99 1.43 0.41 -6.09
CA LEU A 99 0.01 0.31 -6.41
C LEU A 99 -0.17 0.15 -7.92
N GLY A 100 -0.58 -1.05 -8.32
CA GLY A 100 -1.19 -1.32 -9.62
C GLY A 100 -2.67 -0.92 -9.63
N ARG A 101 -3.45 -1.46 -10.58
CA ARG A 101 -4.87 -1.13 -10.71
C ARG A 101 -5.65 -1.32 -9.40
N ASP A 102 -5.55 -2.52 -8.83
CA ASP A 102 -6.25 -2.93 -7.60
C ASP A 102 -5.38 -3.82 -6.71
N VAL A 103 -4.07 -3.68 -6.82
CA VAL A 103 -3.13 -4.50 -6.07
C VAL A 103 -1.98 -3.64 -5.60
N VAL A 104 -1.56 -3.85 -4.36
CA VAL A 104 -0.30 -3.34 -3.84
C VAL A 104 0.60 -4.54 -3.57
N THR A 105 1.82 -4.49 -4.09
CA THR A 105 2.87 -5.46 -3.76
C THR A 105 4.09 -4.71 -3.29
N GLY A 106 4.77 -5.23 -2.27
CA GLY A 106 5.87 -4.51 -1.68
C GLY A 106 6.68 -5.29 -0.68
N GLU A 107 7.56 -4.55 -0.02
CA GLU A 107 8.49 -5.01 0.99
C GLU A 107 8.09 -4.46 2.36
N VAL A 108 8.51 -5.18 3.39
CA VAL A 108 8.36 -4.80 4.79
C VAL A 108 9.76 -4.56 5.35
N SER A 109 9.98 -3.37 5.92
CA SER A 109 11.21 -3.02 6.62
C SER A 109 10.96 -2.96 8.12
N ASP A 110 11.92 -3.47 8.88
CA ASP A 110 11.93 -3.37 10.34
C ASP A 110 12.23 -1.92 10.80
N PRO A 111 12.10 -1.61 12.10
CA PRO A 111 12.36 -0.27 12.64
C PRO A 111 13.80 0.23 12.41
N ASN A 112 14.74 -0.65 12.10
CA ASN A 112 16.13 -0.29 11.78
C ASN A 112 16.32 -0.02 10.28
N GLY A 113 15.25 -0.10 9.48
CA GLY A 113 15.27 0.14 8.03
C GLY A 113 15.77 -1.06 7.21
N ARG A 114 15.92 -2.24 7.82
CA ARG A 114 16.30 -3.46 7.10
C ARG A 114 15.06 -4.11 6.51
N VAL A 115 15.12 -4.48 5.23
CA VAL A 115 14.06 -5.26 4.58
C VAL A 115 14.02 -6.66 5.19
N VAL A 116 12.89 -7.02 5.81
CA VAL A 116 12.66 -8.29 6.50
C VAL A 116 11.52 -9.08 5.89
N GLY A 117 10.74 -8.51 4.98
CA GLY A 117 9.54 -9.19 4.50
C GLY A 117 9.00 -8.69 3.19
N ARG A 118 7.93 -9.33 2.74
CA ARG A 118 7.17 -8.98 1.54
C ARG A 118 5.69 -9.12 1.80
N PHE A 119 4.91 -8.35 1.06
CA PHE A 119 3.45 -8.42 1.15
C PHE A 119 2.79 -8.21 -0.20
N ARG A 120 1.54 -8.65 -0.28
CA ARG A 120 0.62 -8.37 -1.38
C ARG A 120 -0.78 -8.13 -0.82
N ALA A 121 -1.43 -7.06 -1.28
CA ALA A 121 -2.80 -6.75 -0.93
C ALA A 121 -3.62 -6.45 -2.19
N LEU A 122 -4.85 -6.95 -2.22
CA LEU A 122 -5.85 -6.69 -3.25
C LEU A 122 -6.86 -5.68 -2.70
N ARG A 123 -7.30 -4.74 -3.54
CA ARG A 123 -8.42 -3.88 -3.21
C ARG A 123 -9.68 -4.72 -3.10
N HIS A 124 -10.41 -4.57 -2.00
CA HIS A 124 -11.73 -5.14 -1.84
C HIS A 124 -12.74 -4.25 -2.58
N HIS A 125 -13.53 -4.85 -3.47
CA HIS A 125 -14.61 -4.18 -4.20
C HIS A 125 -15.93 -4.75 -3.70
N GLU A 126 -16.73 -3.94 -3.01
CA GLU A 126 -18.12 -4.27 -2.66
C GLU A 126 -19.07 -3.83 -3.79
#